data_AF-A0A2T1C0U8-F1
#
_entry.id   AF-A0A2T1C0U8-F1
#
_cell.length_a   1.000
_cell.length_b   1.000
_cell.length_c   1.000
_cell.angle_alpha   90.00
_cell.angle_beta   90.00
_cell.angle_gamma   90.00
#
_symmetry.space_group_name_H-M   'P 1'
#
loop_
_entity.id
_entity.type
_entity.pdbx_description
1 polymer ?
#
loop_
_entity_poly.entity_id
_entity_poly.type
_entity_poly.pdbx_seq_one_letter_code
_entity_poly.pdbx_strand_id
1 'polypeptide(L)'
;MEKTIELENNAELWQKTLIWQPNSLQNQQFEGLYQLILAANQQMNLTRITAPDEFWEKHLWDSLRGVVHWLSDPLSTSLRAIDIGTGAGLPGIAVAIALPNWQVTLLDSTRKKINFLQSAIAQLDLENVVTLTARAEEIGQQQPHREAYDLALLRAVGSPTVCAEYALPLLKIGGLAVLYRGVWSDAETETLNSATSCLGGVIASVESFTTPMSDSHRTCIQLRKVKHTPTEFPRSVGIPSQKPL
;
A
#
# COMPACT_ATOMS: atom_id res chain seq x y z
N MET A 1 21.13 27.27 12.04
CA MET A 1 20.81 25.86 12.34
C MET A 1 19.33 25.71 12.13
N GLU A 2 18.91 25.24 10.95
CA GLU A 2 17.52 24.79 10.80
C GLU A 2 17.32 23.61 11.76
N LYS A 3 16.27 23.67 12.56
CA LYS A 3 15.89 22.58 13.44
C LYS A 3 15.52 21.42 12.52
N THR A 4 16.30 20.34 12.50
CA THR A 4 15.88 19.10 11.82
C THR A 4 14.54 18.71 12.44
N ILE A 5 13.51 18.69 11.60
CA ILE A 5 12.17 18.31 12.00
C ILE A 5 12.19 16.77 12.04
N GLU A 6 12.05 16.16 13.22
CA GLU A 6 12.17 14.71 13.42
C GLU A 6 10.77 14.07 13.60
N LEU A 7 10.62 12.82 13.19
CA LEU A 7 9.46 11.99 13.55
C LEU A 7 9.53 11.62 15.04
N GLU A 8 8.42 11.78 15.73
CA GLU A 8 8.27 11.24 17.07
C GLU A 8 8.19 9.70 17.02
N ASN A 9 8.95 9.03 17.90
CA ASN A 9 9.04 7.57 17.95
C ASN A 9 7.67 6.92 18.27
N ASN A 10 6.79 7.60 19.01
CA ASN A 10 5.40 7.17 19.28
C ASN A 10 5.26 5.68 19.70
N ALA A 11 6.27 5.14 20.40
CA ALA A 11 6.40 3.71 20.68
C ALA A 11 5.17 3.11 21.39
N GLU A 12 4.61 3.85 22.36
CA GLU A 12 3.40 3.43 23.07
C GLU A 12 2.18 3.36 22.14
N LEU A 13 2.04 4.32 21.22
CA LEU A 13 0.95 4.32 20.25
C LEU A 13 1.08 3.15 19.28
N TRP A 14 2.28 2.89 18.76
CA TRP A 14 2.55 1.71 17.94
C TRP A 14 2.09 0.42 18.63
N GLN A 15 2.62 0.18 19.85
CA GLN A 15 2.33 -1.05 20.59
C GLN A 15 0.85 -1.20 20.94
N LYS A 16 0.20 -0.11 21.38
CA LYS A 16 -1.21 -0.14 21.79
C LYS A 16 -2.16 -0.39 20.62
N THR A 17 -1.82 0.11 19.43
CA THR A 17 -2.75 0.14 18.29
C THR A 17 -2.47 -0.92 17.24
N LEU A 18 -1.21 -1.32 17.06
CA LEU A 18 -0.78 -2.32 16.09
C LEU A 18 -0.19 -3.59 16.72
N ILE A 19 -0.08 -3.65 18.05
CA ILE A 19 0.53 -4.79 18.78
C ILE A 19 1.98 -5.04 18.32
N TRP A 20 2.62 -3.98 17.84
CA TRP A 20 3.95 -3.99 17.27
C TRP A 20 4.59 -2.62 17.45
N GLN A 21 5.91 -2.57 17.54
CA GLN A 21 6.66 -1.32 17.53
C GLN A 21 7.98 -1.50 16.76
N PRO A 22 8.47 -0.45 16.09
CA PRO A 22 9.74 -0.51 15.37
C PRO A 22 10.93 -0.68 16.33
N ASN A 23 11.92 -1.46 15.91
CA ASN A 23 13.24 -1.45 16.55
C ASN A 23 14.04 -0.19 16.15
N SER A 24 15.24 -0.03 16.69
CA SER A 24 16.09 1.15 16.43
C SER A 24 16.42 1.35 14.95
N LEU A 25 16.69 0.27 14.20
CA LEU A 25 16.97 0.35 12.76
C LEU A 25 15.73 0.77 11.97
N GLN A 26 14.58 0.16 12.26
CA GLN A 26 13.31 0.48 11.60
C GLN A 26 12.89 1.93 11.87
N ASN A 27 13.12 2.44 13.08
CA ASN A 27 12.90 3.84 13.42
C ASN A 27 13.81 4.78 12.60
N GLN A 28 15.10 4.45 12.48
CA GLN A 28 16.01 5.22 11.63
C GLN A 28 15.59 5.20 10.16
N GLN A 29 15.07 4.06 9.67
CA GLN A 29 14.57 3.95 8.30
C GLN A 29 13.29 4.77 8.09
N PHE A 30 12.37 4.80 9.05
CA PHE A 30 11.18 5.65 8.97
C PHE A 30 11.53 7.13 8.99
N GLU A 31 12.46 7.54 9.85
CA GLU A 31 12.98 8.92 9.88
C GLU A 31 13.64 9.29 8.55
N GLY A 32 14.53 8.43 8.05
CA GLY A 32 15.18 8.63 6.76
C GLY A 32 14.16 8.74 5.61
N LEU A 33 13.14 7.90 5.60
CA LEU A 33 12.07 7.94 4.60
C LEU A 33 11.33 9.28 4.63
N TYR A 34 10.99 9.77 5.83
CA TYR A 34 10.34 11.07 6.00
C TYR A 34 11.20 12.21 5.44
N GLN A 35 12.48 12.27 5.81
CA GLN A 35 13.39 13.31 5.30
C GLN A 35 13.54 13.25 3.78
N LEU A 36 13.69 12.05 3.21
CA LEU A 36 13.82 11.84 1.77
C LEU A 36 12.56 12.28 1.02
N ILE A 37 11.38 11.96 1.54
CA ILE A 37 10.11 12.40 0.96
C ILE A 37 10.01 13.92 1.04
N LEU A 38 10.30 14.56 2.18
CA LEU A 38 10.24 16.02 2.31
C LEU A 38 11.17 16.72 1.31
N ALA A 39 12.41 16.26 1.19
CA ALA A 39 13.39 16.81 0.27
C ALA A 39 12.91 16.69 -1.19
N ALA A 40 12.44 15.51 -1.60
CA ALA A 40 11.94 15.28 -2.95
C ALA A 40 10.62 16.01 -3.23
N ASN A 41 9.79 16.23 -2.20
CA ASN A 41 8.49 16.90 -2.33
C ASN A 41 8.61 18.31 -2.92
N GLN A 42 9.70 19.03 -2.62
CA GLN A 42 10.01 20.36 -3.14
C GLN A 42 10.02 20.44 -4.67
N GLN A 43 10.25 19.32 -5.36
CA GLN A 43 10.34 19.27 -6.82
C GLN A 43 9.31 18.34 -7.48
N MET A 44 8.54 17.59 -6.69
CA MET A 44 7.75 16.46 -7.19
C MET A 44 6.30 16.43 -6.70
N ASN A 45 5.93 17.23 -5.71
CA ASN A 45 4.58 17.21 -5.11
C ASN A 45 4.14 15.78 -4.74
N LEU A 46 5.02 15.04 -4.06
CA LEU A 46 4.81 13.67 -3.59
C LEU A 46 3.67 13.57 -2.58
N THR A 47 3.56 14.53 -1.67
CA THR A 47 2.51 14.57 -0.64
C THR A 47 2.20 16.00 -0.19
N ARG A 48 0.99 16.21 0.32
CA ARG A 48 0.61 17.45 1.00
C ARG A 48 0.90 17.42 2.50
N ILE A 49 1.22 16.24 3.04
CA ILE A 49 1.48 16.02 4.46
C ILE A 49 2.97 16.16 4.70
N THR A 50 3.37 17.24 5.40
CA THR A 50 4.77 17.53 5.71
C THR A 50 5.05 17.62 7.21
N ALA A 51 4.03 17.80 8.06
CA ALA A 51 4.21 17.80 9.51
C ALA A 51 4.53 16.39 10.03
N PRO A 52 5.46 16.23 10.99
CA PRO A 52 5.89 14.93 11.52
C PRO A 52 4.76 14.05 12.01
N ASP A 53 3.92 14.58 12.89
CA ASP A 53 2.85 13.82 13.53
C ASP A 53 1.82 13.36 12.50
N GLU A 54 1.49 14.23 11.55
CA GLU A 54 0.61 13.88 10.45
C GLU A 54 1.24 12.85 9.52
N PHE A 55 2.56 12.93 9.26
CA PHE A 55 3.26 11.94 8.45
C PHE A 55 3.28 10.59 9.16
N TRP A 56 3.62 10.58 10.45
CA TRP A 56 3.59 9.38 11.27
C TRP A 56 2.20 8.73 11.23
N GLU A 57 1.14 9.48 11.51
CA GLU A 57 -0.21 8.93 11.60
C GLU A 57 -0.77 8.55 10.22
N LYS A 58 -0.77 9.49 9.27
CA LYS A 58 -1.50 9.37 8.00
C LYS A 58 -0.69 8.65 6.93
N HIS A 59 0.63 8.57 7.08
CA HIS A 59 1.48 7.83 6.16
C HIS A 59 2.00 6.54 6.76
N LEU A 60 2.71 6.54 7.89
CA LEU A 60 3.33 5.33 8.42
C LEU A 60 2.32 4.40 9.09
N TRP A 61 1.63 4.90 10.11
CA TRP A 61 0.67 4.13 10.90
C TRP A 61 -0.49 3.62 10.04
N ASP A 62 -1.09 4.51 9.24
CA ASP A 62 -2.18 4.14 8.32
C ASP A 62 -1.74 3.03 7.34
N SER A 63 -0.50 3.05 6.86
CA SER A 63 0.03 1.99 5.99
C SER A 63 0.10 0.64 6.69
N LEU A 64 0.64 0.62 7.92
CA LEU A 64 0.85 -0.61 8.69
C LEU A 64 -0.46 -1.16 9.25
N ARG A 65 -1.46 -0.31 9.52
CA ARG A 65 -2.78 -0.74 10.02
C ARG A 65 -3.49 -1.69 9.06
N GLY A 66 -3.28 -1.54 7.75
CA GLY A 66 -3.84 -2.46 6.74
C GLY A 66 -3.23 -3.86 6.76
N VAL A 67 -2.07 -4.03 7.40
CA VAL A 67 -1.34 -5.32 7.51
C VAL A 67 -1.14 -5.75 8.97
N VAL A 68 -1.95 -5.22 9.89
CA VAL A 68 -1.76 -5.41 11.34
C VAL A 68 -1.70 -6.89 11.76
N HIS A 69 -2.44 -7.78 11.09
CA HIS A 69 -2.45 -9.21 11.41
C HIS A 69 -1.10 -9.92 11.18
N TRP A 70 -0.21 -9.35 10.36
CA TRP A 70 1.11 -9.89 10.12
C TRP A 70 2.19 -9.27 11.02
N LEU A 71 1.87 -8.18 11.74
CA LEU A 71 2.83 -7.49 12.60
C LEU A 71 3.03 -8.18 13.96
N SER A 72 2.11 -9.04 14.38
CA SER A 72 2.23 -9.78 15.65
C SER A 72 3.37 -10.81 15.63
N ASP A 73 3.68 -11.36 14.46
CA ASP A 73 4.85 -12.21 14.22
C ASP A 73 5.47 -11.88 12.85
N PRO A 74 6.26 -10.78 12.77
CA PRO A 74 6.79 -10.25 11.51
C PRO A 74 7.71 -11.21 10.74
N LEU A 75 8.23 -12.24 11.41
CA LEU A 75 9.19 -13.18 10.84
C LEU A 75 8.56 -14.53 10.47
N SER A 76 7.34 -14.82 10.94
CA SER A 76 6.63 -16.09 10.68
C SER A 76 6.37 -16.39 9.21
N THR A 77 6.24 -15.35 8.38
CA THR A 77 5.82 -15.49 6.99
C THR A 77 6.66 -14.61 6.07
N SER A 78 6.96 -15.14 4.87
CA SER A 78 7.55 -14.39 3.78
C SER A 78 6.52 -14.30 2.66
N LEU A 79 6.00 -13.10 2.43
CA LEU A 79 5.01 -12.83 1.39
C LEU A 79 5.62 -11.99 0.28
N ARG A 80 5.17 -12.22 -0.95
CA ARG A 80 5.41 -11.36 -2.10
C ARG A 80 4.26 -10.36 -2.22
N ALA A 81 4.54 -9.10 -1.89
CA ALA A 81 3.57 -8.02 -1.92
C ALA A 81 3.79 -7.08 -3.12
N ILE A 82 2.73 -6.44 -3.59
CA ILE A 82 2.79 -5.33 -4.55
C ILE A 82 2.04 -4.12 -4.04
N ASP A 83 2.67 -2.95 -4.09
CA ASP A 83 2.04 -1.65 -3.83
C ASP A 83 1.71 -0.98 -5.17
N ILE A 84 0.42 -0.94 -5.51
CA ILE A 84 -0.05 -0.47 -6.81
C ILE A 84 -0.38 1.01 -6.72
N GLY A 85 0.24 1.84 -7.57
CA GLY A 85 0.13 3.29 -7.48
C GLY A 85 0.87 3.84 -6.26
N THR A 86 2.07 3.29 -6.00
CA THR A 86 2.85 3.52 -4.77
C THR A 86 3.14 4.99 -4.46
N GLY A 87 3.13 5.87 -5.46
CA GLY A 87 3.34 7.30 -5.28
C GLY A 87 4.69 7.63 -4.65
N ALA A 88 4.66 8.08 -3.40
CA ALA A 88 5.85 8.38 -2.60
C ALA A 88 6.45 7.14 -1.92
N GLY A 89 5.99 5.93 -2.25
CA GLY A 89 6.47 4.67 -1.69
C GLY A 89 5.59 4.13 -0.55
N LEU A 90 4.36 4.61 -0.41
CA LEU A 90 3.52 4.28 0.74
C LEU A 90 2.14 3.78 0.27
N PRO A 91 1.69 2.60 0.72
CA PRO A 91 2.15 1.88 1.91
C PRO A 91 3.39 0.98 1.78
N GLY A 92 3.88 0.71 0.56
CA GLY A 92 4.84 -0.38 0.32
C GLY A 92 6.16 -0.31 1.09
N ILE A 93 6.84 0.83 1.15
CA ILE A 93 8.10 0.98 1.90
C ILE A 93 7.85 0.82 3.40
N ALA A 94 6.74 1.37 3.92
CA ALA A 94 6.45 1.22 5.34
C ALA A 94 6.27 -0.25 5.72
N VAL A 95 5.53 -1.00 4.88
CA VAL A 95 5.36 -2.45 5.01
C VAL A 95 6.70 -3.19 4.90
N ALA A 96 7.56 -2.83 3.94
CA ALA A 96 8.87 -3.45 3.76
C ALA A 96 9.80 -3.28 4.97
N ILE A 97 9.78 -2.09 5.60
CA ILE A 97 10.54 -1.80 6.83
C ILE A 97 10.02 -2.64 7.99
N ALA A 98 8.69 -2.69 8.20
CA ALA A 98 8.09 -3.40 9.33
C ALA A 98 8.17 -4.94 9.19
N LEU A 99 8.14 -5.45 7.95
CA LEU A 99 8.09 -6.87 7.61
C LEU A 99 9.29 -7.23 6.71
N PRO A 100 10.52 -7.28 7.26
CA PRO A 100 11.76 -7.39 6.47
C PRO A 100 11.88 -8.72 5.69
N ASN A 101 11.14 -9.76 6.08
CA ASN A 101 11.11 -11.04 5.37
C ASN A 101 10.24 -11.02 4.11
N TRP A 102 9.46 -9.97 3.87
CA TRP A 102 8.59 -9.84 2.70
C TRP A 102 9.33 -9.27 1.51
N GLN A 103 8.93 -9.67 0.31
CA GLN A 103 9.41 -9.10 -0.94
C GLN A 103 8.37 -8.11 -1.48
N VAL A 104 8.70 -6.83 -1.49
CA VAL A 104 7.74 -5.77 -1.86
C VAL A 104 8.08 -5.19 -3.23
N THR A 105 7.14 -5.27 -4.18
CA THR A 105 7.21 -4.57 -5.47
C THR A 105 6.48 -3.24 -5.38
N LEU A 106 7.16 -2.13 -5.63
CA LEU A 106 6.56 -0.80 -5.73
C LEU A 106 6.24 -0.46 -7.19
N LEU A 107 4.95 -0.36 -7.52
CA LEU A 107 4.48 -0.10 -8.89
C LEU A 107 3.91 1.32 -9.02
N ASP A 108 4.44 2.11 -9.96
CA ASP A 108 3.85 3.38 -10.38
C ASP A 108 4.12 3.61 -11.86
N SER A 109 3.16 4.21 -12.55
CA SER A 109 3.31 4.58 -13.97
C SER A 109 4.26 5.77 -14.21
N THR A 110 4.61 6.50 -13.15
CA THR A 110 5.37 7.74 -13.21
C THR A 110 6.86 7.46 -13.00
N ARG A 111 7.63 7.41 -14.10
CA ARG A 111 9.09 7.15 -14.04
C ARG A 111 9.84 8.04 -13.06
N LYS A 112 9.51 9.34 -12.99
CA LYS A 112 10.15 10.28 -12.04
C LYS A 112 9.99 9.83 -10.59
N LYS A 113 8.80 9.33 -10.21
CA LYS A 113 8.54 8.80 -8.86
C LYS A 113 9.33 7.52 -8.61
N ILE A 114 9.35 6.60 -9.57
CA ILE A 114 10.14 5.37 -9.45
C ILE A 114 11.64 5.66 -9.29
N ASN A 115 12.20 6.61 -10.05
CA ASN A 115 13.61 7.00 -9.89
C ASN A 115 13.91 7.56 -8.48
N PHE A 116 13.00 8.37 -7.93
CA PHE A 116 13.09 8.80 -6.54
C PHE A 116 13.09 7.60 -5.58
N LEU A 117 12.15 6.66 -5.75
CA LEU A 117 12.05 5.49 -4.88
C LEU A 117 13.29 4.60 -4.96
N GLN A 118 13.90 4.41 -6.13
CA GLN A 118 15.16 3.68 -6.27
C GLN A 118 16.28 4.32 -5.44
N SER A 119 16.39 5.65 -5.48
CA SER A 119 17.35 6.38 -4.66
C SER A 119 17.04 6.27 -3.17
N ALA A 120 15.76 6.35 -2.78
CA ALA A 120 15.34 6.24 -1.39
C ALA A 120 15.60 4.82 -0.82
N ILE A 121 15.25 3.78 -1.56
CA ILE A 121 15.50 2.37 -1.21
C ILE A 121 16.98 2.12 -0.96
N ALA A 122 17.85 2.63 -1.84
CA ALA A 122 19.31 2.48 -1.70
C ALA A 122 19.84 3.23 -0.46
N GLN A 123 19.33 4.42 -0.16
CA GLN A 123 19.74 5.20 1.02
C GLN A 123 19.23 4.62 2.35
N LEU A 124 18.11 3.90 2.32
CA LEU A 124 17.51 3.24 3.48
C LEU A 124 17.99 1.79 3.67
N ASP A 125 18.88 1.32 2.80
CA ASP A 125 19.43 -0.04 2.79
C ASP A 125 18.35 -1.14 2.76
N LEU A 126 17.33 -0.94 1.91
CA LEU A 126 16.21 -1.86 1.78
C LEU A 126 16.45 -2.88 0.66
N GLU A 127 16.94 -4.07 1.03
CA GLU A 127 17.23 -5.15 0.09
C GLU A 127 15.97 -5.91 -0.40
N ASN A 128 14.87 -5.80 0.35
CA ASN A 128 13.64 -6.55 0.13
C ASN A 128 12.59 -5.79 -0.70
N VAL A 129 13.01 -4.72 -1.38
CA VAL A 129 12.14 -3.85 -2.17
C VAL A 129 12.66 -3.74 -3.61
N VAL A 130 11.75 -3.93 -4.56
CA VAL A 130 12.02 -3.70 -5.99
C VAL A 130 11.02 -2.69 -6.54
N THR A 131 11.42 -1.93 -7.56
CA THR A 131 10.54 -0.94 -8.20
C THR A 131 10.18 -1.38 -9.62
N LEU A 132 8.97 -1.03 -10.05
CA LEU A 132 8.45 -1.32 -11.39
C LEU A 132 7.76 -0.09 -11.97
N THR A 133 8.26 0.41 -13.10
CA THR A 133 7.61 1.51 -13.84
C THR A 133 6.68 0.92 -14.91
N ALA A 134 5.41 0.74 -14.59
CA ALA A 134 4.41 0.22 -15.51
C ALA A 134 2.99 0.61 -15.09
N ARG A 135 1.99 0.30 -15.92
CA ARG A 135 0.58 0.37 -15.56
C ARG A 135 0.12 -0.97 -14.98
N ALA A 136 -0.81 -0.94 -14.02
CA ALA A 136 -1.37 -2.15 -13.42
C ALA A 136 -2.10 -3.01 -14.46
N GLU A 137 -2.77 -2.36 -15.41
CA GLU A 137 -3.45 -3.01 -16.53
C GLU A 137 -2.47 -3.80 -17.43
N GLU A 138 -1.27 -3.27 -17.64
CA GLU A 138 -0.24 -3.92 -18.48
C GLU A 138 0.31 -5.15 -17.77
N ILE A 139 0.79 -4.98 -16.54
CA ILE A 139 1.45 -6.07 -15.81
C ILE A 139 0.46 -7.14 -15.37
N GLY A 140 -0.82 -6.80 -15.16
CA GLY A 140 -1.88 -7.75 -14.86
C GLY A 140 -2.14 -8.74 -16.00
N GLN A 141 -1.70 -8.44 -17.23
CA GLN A 141 -1.77 -9.34 -18.38
C GLN A 141 -0.46 -10.10 -18.64
N GLN A 142 0.60 -9.82 -17.90
CA GLN A 142 1.95 -10.31 -18.22
C GLN A 142 2.44 -11.29 -17.17
N GLN A 143 3.02 -12.39 -17.62
CA GLN A 143 3.96 -13.15 -16.79
C GLN A 143 5.26 -12.34 -16.67
N PRO A 144 5.92 -12.29 -15.50
CA PRO A 144 5.69 -13.11 -14.30
C PRO A 144 4.84 -12.44 -13.20
N HIS A 145 3.99 -11.47 -13.54
CA HIS A 145 3.23 -10.67 -12.57
C HIS A 145 1.79 -11.15 -12.36
N ARG A 146 1.12 -11.61 -13.42
CA ARG A 146 -0.24 -12.11 -13.36
C ARG A 146 -0.34 -13.29 -12.38
N GLU A 147 -1.25 -13.14 -11.41
CA GLU A 147 -1.56 -14.13 -10.36
C GLU A 147 -0.35 -14.62 -9.55
N ALA A 148 0.62 -13.73 -9.31
CA ALA A 148 1.92 -14.09 -8.73
C ALA A 148 2.20 -13.47 -7.35
N TYR A 149 1.28 -12.68 -6.81
CA TYR A 149 1.43 -11.96 -5.54
C TYR A 149 0.53 -12.53 -4.44
N ASP A 150 1.04 -12.52 -3.21
CA ASP A 150 0.30 -12.87 -2.00
C ASP A 150 -0.59 -11.72 -1.52
N LEU A 151 -0.09 -10.50 -1.67
CA LEU A 151 -0.71 -9.28 -1.16
C LEU A 151 -0.62 -8.14 -2.17
N ALA A 152 -1.70 -7.39 -2.34
CA ALA A 152 -1.74 -6.16 -3.10
C ALA A 152 -2.20 -5.01 -2.20
N LEU A 153 -1.49 -3.90 -2.19
CA LEU A 153 -1.79 -2.73 -1.39
C LEU A 153 -2.17 -1.57 -2.32
N LEU A 154 -3.27 -0.88 -2.02
CA LEU A 154 -3.76 0.23 -2.84
C LEU A 154 -4.29 1.36 -1.96
N ARG A 155 -3.63 2.51 -2.00
CA ARG A 155 -4.07 3.74 -1.32
C ARG A 155 -4.10 4.91 -2.29
N ALA A 156 -5.22 5.64 -2.31
CA ALA A 156 -5.42 6.83 -3.14
C ALA A 156 -5.16 6.65 -4.67
N VAL A 157 -5.45 5.46 -5.22
CA VAL A 157 -5.20 5.12 -6.64
C VAL A 157 -6.38 5.44 -7.56
N GLY A 158 -7.59 5.11 -7.14
CA GLY A 158 -8.81 5.21 -7.96
C GLY A 158 -10.05 4.78 -7.18
N SER A 159 -11.18 4.60 -7.86
CA SER A 159 -12.41 4.06 -7.23
C SER A 159 -12.19 2.62 -6.72
N PRO A 160 -13.04 2.11 -5.80
CA PRO A 160 -12.89 0.75 -5.28
C PRO A 160 -12.94 -0.34 -6.35
N THR A 161 -13.84 -0.19 -7.34
CA THR A 161 -13.98 -1.17 -8.43
C THR A 161 -12.78 -1.14 -9.38
N VAL A 162 -12.22 0.04 -9.66
CA VAL A 162 -10.95 0.19 -10.39
C VAL A 162 -9.80 -0.49 -9.64
N CYS A 163 -9.70 -0.26 -8.33
CA CYS A 163 -8.71 -0.90 -7.48
C CYS A 163 -8.85 -2.43 -7.49
N ALA A 164 -10.07 -2.96 -7.47
CA ALA A 164 -10.30 -4.40 -7.59
C ALA A 164 -9.78 -4.96 -8.92
N GLU A 165 -10.05 -4.26 -10.04
CA GLU A 165 -9.59 -4.67 -11.38
C GLU A 165 -8.06 -4.58 -11.53
N TYR A 166 -7.40 -3.65 -10.83
CA TYR A 166 -5.94 -3.59 -10.80
C TYR A 166 -5.33 -4.70 -9.94
N ALA A 167 -5.93 -5.00 -8.78
CA ALA A 167 -5.34 -5.90 -7.79
C ALA A 167 -5.58 -7.38 -8.07
N LEU A 168 -6.84 -7.78 -8.32
CA LEU A 168 -7.21 -9.19 -8.40
C LEU A 168 -6.49 -9.98 -9.50
N PRO A 169 -6.22 -9.44 -10.70
CA PRO A 169 -5.45 -10.16 -11.72
C PRO A 169 -3.98 -10.43 -11.32
N LEU A 170 -3.43 -9.67 -10.38
CA LEU A 170 -2.06 -9.84 -9.90
C LEU A 170 -1.96 -10.82 -8.73
N LEU A 171 -3.07 -11.10 -8.05
CA LEU A 171 -3.10 -11.98 -6.88
C LEU A 171 -3.22 -13.45 -7.25
N LYS A 172 -2.42 -14.28 -6.59
CA LYS A 172 -2.60 -15.74 -6.58
C LYS A 172 -3.94 -16.10 -5.93
N ILE A 173 -4.49 -17.28 -6.22
CA ILE A 173 -5.65 -17.79 -5.47
C ILE A 173 -5.29 -17.89 -3.98
N GLY A 174 -6.16 -17.34 -3.13
CA GLY A 174 -5.95 -17.19 -1.69
C GLY A 174 -5.30 -15.86 -1.28
N GLY A 175 -4.67 -15.15 -2.22
CA GLY A 175 -4.06 -13.83 -2.00
C GLY A 175 -5.08 -12.75 -1.65
N LEU A 176 -4.59 -11.67 -1.07
CA LEU A 176 -5.39 -10.57 -0.52
C LEU A 176 -5.05 -9.23 -1.17
N ALA A 177 -6.06 -8.40 -1.43
CA ALA A 177 -5.87 -6.98 -1.68
C ALA A 177 -6.34 -6.19 -0.45
N VAL A 178 -5.59 -5.19 -0.05
CA VAL A 178 -5.98 -4.22 0.99
C VAL A 178 -6.22 -2.88 0.32
N LEU A 179 -7.47 -2.42 0.36
CA LEU A 179 -7.87 -1.11 -0.12
C LEU A 179 -7.99 -0.15 1.08
N TYR A 180 -7.16 0.90 1.08
CA TYR A 180 -7.17 1.92 2.12
C TYR A 180 -8.14 3.04 1.73
N ARG A 181 -9.20 3.21 2.51
CA ARG A 181 -10.30 4.16 2.28
C ARG A 181 -10.54 5.06 3.49
N GLY A 182 -11.26 6.15 3.24
CA GLY A 182 -11.81 7.01 4.28
C GLY A 182 -13.12 6.43 4.80
N VAL A 183 -14.13 7.29 4.93
CA VAL A 183 -15.51 6.87 5.22
C VAL A 183 -16.00 5.92 4.11
N TRP A 184 -16.73 4.88 4.51
CA TRP A 184 -17.20 3.81 3.65
C TRP A 184 -18.68 3.54 3.90
N SER A 185 -19.43 3.27 2.82
CA SER A 185 -20.89 3.06 2.85
C SER A 185 -21.32 1.67 2.36
N ASP A 186 -22.55 1.28 2.70
CA ASP A 186 -23.13 0.02 2.23
C ASP A 186 -23.31 0.00 0.70
N ALA A 187 -23.67 1.14 0.10
CA ALA A 187 -23.79 1.28 -1.35
C ALA A 187 -22.44 1.05 -2.08
N GLU A 188 -21.33 1.54 -1.50
CA GLU A 188 -19.99 1.25 -2.02
C GLU A 188 -19.63 -0.24 -1.89
N THR A 189 -20.09 -0.89 -0.81
CA THR A 189 -19.91 -2.33 -0.60
C THR A 189 -20.62 -3.16 -1.67
N GLU A 190 -21.89 -2.85 -1.97
CA GLU A 190 -22.67 -3.54 -3.01
C GLU A 190 -22.02 -3.40 -4.40
N THR A 191 -21.61 -2.18 -4.74
CA THR A 191 -20.93 -1.86 -6.00
C THR A 191 -19.61 -2.63 -6.12
N LEU A 192 -18.79 -2.60 -5.05
CA LEU A 192 -17.52 -3.32 -5.01
C LEU A 192 -17.71 -4.84 -5.08
N ASN A 193 -18.74 -5.38 -4.41
CA ASN A 193 -19.01 -6.82 -4.39
C ASN A 193 -19.32 -7.36 -5.80
N SER A 194 -20.09 -6.59 -6.58
CA SER A 194 -20.42 -6.92 -7.96
C SER A 194 -19.16 -6.99 -8.84
N ALA A 195 -18.33 -5.94 -8.81
CA ALA A 195 -17.08 -5.90 -9.57
C ALA A 195 -16.09 -7.00 -9.14
N THR A 196 -15.92 -7.21 -7.84
CA THR A 196 -15.00 -8.21 -7.28
C THR A 196 -15.39 -9.63 -7.72
N SER A 197 -16.70 -9.93 -7.77
CA SER A 197 -17.22 -11.22 -8.21
C SER A 197 -16.91 -11.54 -9.68
N CYS A 198 -16.94 -10.53 -10.56
CA CYS A 198 -16.55 -10.63 -11.97
C CYS A 198 -15.04 -10.92 -12.13
N LEU A 199 -14.23 -10.38 -11.22
CA LEU A 199 -12.76 -10.43 -11.29
C LEU A 199 -12.14 -11.64 -10.58
N GLY A 200 -12.95 -12.51 -10.00
CA GLY A 200 -12.47 -13.72 -9.34
C GLY A 200 -12.22 -13.61 -7.84
N GLY A 201 -12.69 -12.54 -7.21
CA GLY A 201 -12.56 -12.34 -5.77
C GLY A 201 -13.88 -12.29 -5.02
N VAL A 202 -13.76 -12.09 -3.71
CA VAL A 202 -14.85 -11.77 -2.78
C VAL A 202 -14.37 -10.71 -1.79
N ILE A 203 -15.29 -9.93 -1.22
CA ILE A 203 -14.97 -9.08 -0.06
C ILE A 203 -14.81 -9.99 1.15
N ALA A 204 -13.61 -10.04 1.73
CA ALA A 204 -13.29 -10.86 2.89
C ALA A 204 -13.59 -10.12 4.20
N SER A 205 -13.30 -8.82 4.27
CA SER A 205 -13.64 -7.98 5.41
C SER A 205 -13.74 -6.51 5.02
N VAL A 206 -14.49 -5.76 5.83
CA VAL A 206 -14.58 -4.30 5.81
C VAL A 206 -14.37 -3.84 7.25
N GLU A 207 -13.21 -3.25 7.53
CA GLU A 207 -12.84 -2.82 8.88
C GLU A 207 -12.74 -1.31 8.95
N SER A 208 -13.67 -0.68 9.67
CA SER A 208 -13.64 0.75 9.96
C SER A 208 -13.00 1.02 11.32
N PHE A 209 -12.18 2.07 11.40
CA PHE A 209 -11.48 2.49 12.61
C PHE A 209 -11.20 4.00 12.58
N THR A 210 -10.76 4.53 13.71
CA THR A 210 -10.23 5.89 13.83
C THR A 210 -8.72 5.87 13.97
N THR A 211 -8.05 6.88 13.45
CA THR A 211 -6.60 7.05 13.60
C THR A 211 -6.26 7.53 15.03
N PRO A 212 -5.09 7.18 15.59
CA PRO A 212 -4.84 7.30 17.03
C PRO A 212 -4.52 8.71 17.54
N MET A 213 -4.26 9.69 16.67
CA MET A 213 -3.93 11.08 17.06
C MET A 213 -5.04 12.06 16.67
N SER A 214 -5.56 11.96 15.45
CA SER A 214 -6.55 12.88 14.90
C SER A 214 -7.98 12.35 14.90
N ASP A 215 -8.21 11.12 15.37
CA ASP A 215 -9.51 10.43 15.34
C ASP A 215 -10.15 10.40 13.94
N SER A 216 -9.34 10.44 12.89
CA SER A 216 -9.83 10.45 11.52
C SER A 216 -10.42 9.09 11.16
N HIS A 217 -11.61 9.07 10.55
CA HIS A 217 -12.21 7.82 10.06
C HIS A 217 -11.44 7.23 8.88
N ARG A 218 -11.16 5.93 8.97
CA ARG A 218 -10.54 5.11 7.94
C ARG A 218 -11.25 3.77 7.84
N THR A 219 -11.16 3.17 6.66
CA THR A 219 -11.65 1.83 6.41
C THR A 219 -10.62 1.05 5.60
N CYS A 220 -10.28 -0.16 6.06
CA CYS A 220 -9.54 -1.14 5.28
C CYS A 220 -10.52 -2.17 4.72
N ILE A 221 -10.59 -2.29 3.39
CA ILE A 221 -11.37 -3.34 2.73
C ILE A 221 -10.42 -4.41 2.24
N GLN A 222 -10.64 -5.66 2.65
CA GLN A 222 -9.87 -6.80 2.19
C GLN A 222 -10.64 -7.55 1.10
N LEU A 223 -10.02 -7.69 -0.08
CA LEU A 223 -10.52 -8.54 -1.16
C LEU A 223 -9.71 -9.83 -1.21
N ARG A 224 -10.37 -10.99 -1.21
CA ARG A 224 -9.69 -12.28 -1.35
C ARG A 224 -9.89 -12.83 -2.75
N LYS A 225 -8.79 -13.23 -3.39
CA LYS A 225 -8.83 -13.96 -4.67
C LYS A 225 -9.27 -15.41 -4.41
N VAL A 226 -10.36 -15.86 -5.03
CA VAL A 226 -10.94 -17.20 -4.79
C VAL A 226 -11.01 -18.07 -6.04
N LYS A 227 -10.99 -17.47 -7.23
CA LYS A 227 -10.94 -18.15 -8.53
C LYS A 227 -10.06 -17.35 -9.48
N HIS A 228 -9.58 -17.96 -10.56
CA HIS A 228 -8.80 -17.24 -11.56
C HIS A 228 -9.55 -16.02 -12.10
N THR A 229 -8.83 -14.93 -12.34
CA THR A 229 -9.40 -13.76 -13.00
C THR A 229 -9.56 -14.08 -14.50
N PRO A 230 -10.73 -13.85 -15.10
CA PRO A 230 -10.92 -14.02 -16.54
C PRO A 230 -9.85 -13.27 -17.36
N THR A 231 -9.49 -13.81 -18.53
CA THR A 231 -8.36 -13.33 -19.34
C THR A 231 -8.59 -11.93 -19.92
N GLU A 232 -9.84 -11.53 -20.10
CA GLU A 232 -10.22 -10.18 -20.54
C GLU A 232 -9.90 -9.09 -19.50
N PHE A 233 -9.61 -9.48 -18.25
CA PHE A 233 -9.24 -8.58 -17.16
C PHE A 233 -7.76 -8.72 -16.78
N PRO A 234 -7.06 -7.61 -16.45
CA PRO A 234 -7.59 -6.24 -16.50
C PRO A 234 -7.83 -5.78 -17.94
N ARG A 235 -8.81 -4.91 -18.13
CA ARG A 235 -9.06 -4.28 -19.44
C ARG A 235 -7.90 -3.35 -19.80
N SER A 236 -7.82 -2.97 -21.07
CA SER A 236 -6.77 -2.09 -21.60
C SER A 236 -6.57 -0.81 -20.78
N VAL A 237 -5.34 -0.29 -20.77
CA VAL A 237 -4.92 0.90 -20.01
C VAL A 237 -5.94 2.04 -20.12
N GLY A 238 -6.39 2.53 -18.97
CA GLY A 238 -7.34 3.63 -18.86
C GLY A 238 -8.82 3.24 -18.93
N ILE A 239 -9.17 2.07 -19.50
CA ILE A 239 -10.57 1.61 -19.55
C ILE A 239 -11.16 1.43 -18.15
N PRO A 240 -10.49 0.80 -17.16
CA PRO A 240 -11.03 0.66 -15.81
C PRO A 240 -11.44 2.00 -15.21
N SER A 241 -10.59 3.01 -15.37
CA SER A 241 -10.83 4.35 -14.82
C SER A 241 -11.94 5.12 -15.54
N GLN A 242 -12.07 4.96 -16.87
CA GLN A 242 -13.11 5.64 -17.66
C GLN A 242 -14.48 4.98 -17.55
N LYS A 243 -14.51 3.64 -17.43
CA LYS A 243 -15.72 2.82 -17.35
C LYS A 243 -15.54 1.75 -16.27
N PRO A 244 -15.66 2.13 -15.00
CA PRO A 244 -15.59 1.18 -13.89
C PRO A 244 -16.64 0.08 -14.04
N LEU A 245 -16.32 -1.11 -13.53
CA LEU A 245 -17.26 -2.23 -13.43
C LEU A 245 -18.41 -1.93 -12.49
#